data_AF-A0A556W3D7-F1
#
_entry.id   AF-A0A556W3D7-F1
#
_cell.length_a   1.000
_cell.length_b   1.000
_cell.length_c   1.000
_cell.angle_alpha   90.00
_cell.angle_beta   90.00
_cell.angle_gamma   90.00
#
_symmetry.space_group_name_H-M   'P 1'
#
loop_
_entity.id
_entity.type
_entity.pdbx_description
1 polymer ?
#
loop_
_entity_poly.entity_id
_entity_poly.type
_entity_poly.pdbx_seq_one_letter_code
_entity_poly.pdbx_strand_id
1 'polypeptide(L)'
;MAAELGAPDNKPVQSPVEGASRSDGETPAAQNSKTDPSTDTEVDELRRQVQALEDQNFSLQRQTETQSNWLNESPEEAPGSNFDQASSWNTTTPETGTPEADQRIAAQMLSPVHESEGQRNLRDMLARQQGGEPVDFEANAIRSIPLMCSGPEGGPPAPIMDIWTVEPHYLAPDDLRLQVNLMAQGLARWAGFCRPDDDFYPVSRSNEGIGYRLEPLTEEQSRNPRAQKMWQLLASLAGEPQNPMYPDVSLVGELFGTSGDDDALTDELLVRVFRLVRLVRVLRHELAMTKEGD
;
A
#
# COMPACT_ATOMS: atom_id res chain seq x y z
N MET A 1 -4.67 54.55 -20.05
CA MET A 1 -5.92 53.99 -20.63
C MET A 1 -5.69 52.48 -20.68
N ALA A 2 -6.12 51.69 -19.70
CA ALA A 2 -7.48 51.14 -19.47
C ALA A 2 -7.95 50.30 -20.68
N ALA A 3 -8.46 49.06 -20.61
CA ALA A 3 -8.72 47.99 -19.62
C ALA A 3 -8.57 46.67 -20.45
N GLU A 4 -8.72 45.41 -20.00
CA GLU A 4 -9.83 44.78 -19.29
C GLU A 4 -9.50 43.26 -19.10
N LEU A 5 -10.17 42.64 -18.13
CA LEU A 5 -10.02 41.26 -17.66
C LEU A 5 -10.81 40.26 -18.53
N GLY A 6 -10.32 39.02 -18.65
CA GLY A 6 -11.08 37.90 -19.22
C GLY A 6 -10.74 36.58 -18.52
N ALA A 7 -11.66 36.07 -17.72
CA ALA A 7 -11.65 34.73 -17.10
C ALA A 7 -12.63 33.81 -17.86
N PRO A 8 -12.38 32.49 -17.97
CA PRO A 8 -13.31 31.57 -18.60
C PRO A 8 -14.35 30.96 -17.65
N ASP A 9 -15.56 30.87 -18.23
CA ASP A 9 -16.80 30.18 -17.88
C ASP A 9 -16.73 28.97 -16.93
N ASN A 10 -17.61 29.01 -15.93
CA ASN A 10 -18.02 27.88 -15.10
C ASN A 10 -19.56 27.81 -15.14
N LYS A 11 -20.13 26.77 -15.77
CA LYS A 11 -21.58 26.53 -15.78
C LYS A 11 -21.96 25.46 -14.75
N PRO A 12 -22.87 25.73 -13.81
CA PRO A 12 -23.56 24.69 -13.06
C PRO A 12 -24.96 24.40 -13.64
N VAL A 13 -25.35 23.14 -13.47
CA VAL A 13 -26.61 22.51 -13.90
C VAL A 13 -27.77 22.92 -12.99
N GLN A 14 -28.93 23.19 -13.59
CA GLN A 14 -30.18 23.61 -12.95
C GLN A 14 -30.97 22.41 -12.39
N SER A 15 -31.54 22.57 -11.19
CA SER A 15 -32.78 21.88 -10.76
C SER A 15 -33.99 22.74 -11.13
N PRO A 16 -35.19 22.15 -11.20
CA PRO A 16 -36.30 22.79 -10.48
C PRO A 16 -37.26 21.84 -9.78
N VAL A 17 -37.73 22.33 -8.63
CA VAL A 17 -38.89 21.93 -7.83
C VAL A 17 -40.11 22.75 -8.28
N GLU A 18 -41.31 22.18 -8.24
CA GLU A 18 -42.65 22.77 -7.95
C GLU A 18 -43.74 21.91 -8.61
N GLY A 19 -44.95 21.70 -8.08
CA GLY A 19 -45.65 22.29 -6.95
C GLY A 19 -47.01 21.60 -6.73
N ALA A 20 -47.63 21.90 -5.59
CA ALA A 20 -48.96 21.43 -5.19
C ALA A 20 -50.08 22.36 -5.68
N SER A 21 -51.29 21.84 -5.94
CA SER A 21 -52.57 22.53 -5.71
C SER A 21 -53.79 21.62 -5.87
N ARG A 22 -54.85 21.99 -5.14
CA ARG A 22 -56.09 21.30 -4.75
C ARG A 22 -57.22 21.41 -5.79
N SER A 23 -58.22 20.53 -5.72
CA SER A 23 -59.65 20.91 -5.85
C SER A 23 -60.61 19.81 -5.35
N ASP A 24 -61.72 20.28 -4.77
CA ASP A 24 -62.76 19.62 -3.98
C ASP A 24 -63.72 18.68 -4.74
N GLY A 25 -64.44 17.82 -3.99
CA GLY A 25 -65.77 17.34 -4.42
C GLY A 25 -66.23 15.96 -3.92
N GLU A 26 -67.19 15.97 -2.99
CA GLU A 26 -68.32 15.02 -2.85
C GLU A 26 -68.14 13.62 -2.22
N THR A 27 -68.96 13.34 -1.21
CA THR A 27 -69.39 11.98 -0.79
C THR A 27 -70.89 11.91 -1.03
N PRO A 28 -71.47 10.80 -1.51
CA PRO A 28 -71.81 9.69 -0.61
C PRO A 28 -71.85 8.29 -1.25
N ALA A 29 -72.05 7.30 -0.37
CA ALA A 29 -72.57 5.94 -0.60
C ALA A 29 -71.55 4.80 -0.76
N ALA A 30 -71.70 3.87 0.19
CA ALA A 30 -71.00 2.60 0.28
C ALA A 30 -71.25 1.70 -0.92
N GLN A 31 -70.20 1.04 -1.43
CA GLN A 31 -70.28 -0.25 -2.08
C GLN A 31 -68.90 -0.92 -2.19
N ASN A 32 -68.81 -2.09 -1.55
CA ASN A 32 -68.06 -3.28 -1.94
C ASN A 32 -66.56 -3.20 -2.26
N SER A 33 -65.79 -3.75 -1.32
CA SER A 33 -64.64 -4.64 -1.50
C SER A 33 -64.26 -5.00 -2.94
N LYS A 34 -63.08 -4.55 -3.36
CA LYS A 34 -62.18 -5.28 -4.27
C LYS A 34 -60.78 -4.66 -4.11
N THR A 35 -60.00 -5.23 -3.19
CA THR A 35 -58.55 -5.07 -3.15
C THR A 35 -58.01 -5.59 -4.48
N ASP A 36 -57.36 -4.72 -5.25
CA ASP A 36 -56.72 -5.10 -6.51
C ASP A 36 -55.54 -6.04 -6.21
N PRO A 37 -55.48 -7.24 -6.79
CA PRO A 37 -54.45 -8.24 -6.48
C PRO A 37 -53.05 -7.84 -6.98
N SER A 38 -52.90 -6.71 -7.68
CA SER A 38 -51.62 -6.28 -8.26
C SER A 38 -50.75 -5.47 -7.29
N THR A 39 -51.35 -4.74 -6.34
CA THR A 39 -50.60 -3.96 -5.35
C THR A 39 -50.09 -4.83 -4.20
N ASP A 40 -50.88 -5.85 -3.81
CA ASP A 40 -50.46 -6.79 -2.77
C ASP A 40 -49.28 -7.65 -3.25
N THR A 41 -49.25 -8.04 -4.54
CA THR A 41 -48.11 -8.77 -5.11
C THR A 41 -46.84 -7.92 -5.19
N GLU A 42 -46.94 -6.65 -5.59
CA GLU A 42 -45.78 -5.75 -5.62
C GLU A 42 -45.27 -5.44 -4.20
N VAL A 43 -46.16 -5.25 -3.24
CA VAL A 43 -45.80 -5.03 -1.83
C VAL A 43 -45.16 -6.28 -1.23
N ASP A 44 -45.62 -7.47 -1.58
CA ASP A 44 -45.02 -8.73 -1.17
C ASP A 44 -43.64 -8.95 -1.82
N GLU A 45 -43.45 -8.50 -3.07
CA GLU A 45 -42.18 -8.57 -3.78
C GLU A 45 -41.16 -7.59 -3.18
N LEU A 46 -41.58 -6.35 -2.90
CA LEU A 46 -40.77 -5.35 -2.17
C LEU A 46 -40.40 -5.84 -0.76
N ARG A 47 -41.31 -6.49 -0.03
CA ARG A 47 -41.01 -7.09 1.28
C ARG A 47 -39.98 -8.20 1.18
N ARG A 48 -40.06 -9.06 0.15
CA ARG A 48 -39.03 -10.08 -0.09
C ARG A 48 -37.69 -9.46 -0.45
N GLN A 49 -37.68 -8.39 -1.22
CA GLN A 49 -36.45 -7.72 -1.62
C GLN A 49 -35.78 -7.03 -0.42
N VAL A 50 -36.55 -6.38 0.46
CA VAL A 50 -36.04 -5.81 1.71
C VAL A 50 -35.50 -6.91 2.62
N GLN A 51 -36.20 -8.03 2.77
CA GLN A 51 -35.72 -9.16 3.57
C GLN A 51 -34.40 -9.73 3.02
N ALA A 52 -34.28 -9.87 1.69
CA ALA A 52 -33.05 -10.35 1.06
C ALA A 52 -31.87 -9.38 1.25
N LEU A 53 -32.12 -8.07 1.23
CA LEU A 53 -31.12 -7.04 1.50
C LEU A 53 -30.72 -7.01 2.98
N GLU A 54 -31.64 -7.25 3.89
CA GLU A 54 -31.36 -7.39 5.33
C GLU A 54 -30.53 -8.64 5.60
N ASP A 55 -30.83 -9.77 4.96
CA ASP A 55 -30.04 -11.00 5.07
C ASP A 55 -28.63 -10.83 4.46
N GLN A 56 -28.51 -10.07 3.37
CA GLN A 56 -27.23 -9.71 2.77
C GLN A 56 -26.43 -8.78 3.70
N ASN A 57 -27.06 -7.78 4.32
CA ASN A 57 -26.40 -6.92 5.29
C ASN A 57 -25.99 -7.68 6.54
N PHE A 58 -26.84 -8.60 7.03
CA PHE A 58 -26.53 -9.45 8.17
C PHE A 58 -25.39 -10.42 7.87
N SER A 59 -25.29 -10.93 6.64
CA SER A 59 -24.15 -11.77 6.23
C SER A 59 -22.87 -10.96 6.01
N LEU A 60 -22.94 -9.74 5.48
CA LEU A 60 -21.80 -8.82 5.39
C LEU A 60 -21.33 -8.39 6.78
N GLN A 61 -22.24 -8.01 7.68
CA GLN A 61 -21.93 -7.67 9.07
C GLN A 61 -21.33 -8.86 9.82
N ARG A 62 -21.87 -10.07 9.66
CA ARG A 62 -21.21 -11.27 10.19
C ARG A 62 -19.86 -11.51 9.54
N GLN A 63 -19.66 -11.27 8.24
CA GLN A 63 -18.34 -11.38 7.62
C GLN A 63 -17.38 -10.34 8.20
N THR A 64 -17.83 -9.11 8.43
CA THR A 64 -17.03 -8.05 9.06
C THR A 64 -16.75 -8.37 10.53
N GLU A 65 -17.71 -8.88 11.29
CA GLU A 65 -17.54 -9.33 12.67
C GLU A 65 -16.64 -10.55 12.73
N THR A 66 -16.78 -11.53 11.83
CA THR A 66 -15.89 -12.71 11.77
C THR A 66 -14.49 -12.27 11.33
N GLN A 67 -14.35 -11.33 10.40
CA GLN A 67 -13.06 -10.73 10.02
C GLN A 67 -12.44 -9.95 11.19
N SER A 68 -13.26 -9.25 11.98
CA SER A 68 -12.86 -8.55 13.21
C SER A 68 -12.49 -9.54 14.33
N ASN A 69 -13.17 -10.68 14.41
CA ASN A 69 -12.94 -11.73 15.40
C ASN A 69 -11.72 -12.58 15.03
N TRP A 70 -11.43 -12.82 13.74
CA TRP A 70 -10.17 -13.41 13.26
C TRP A 70 -8.96 -12.52 13.52
N LEU A 71 -9.16 -11.19 13.59
CA LEU A 71 -8.15 -10.22 14.01
C LEU A 71 -8.03 -10.10 15.55
N ASN A 72 -8.94 -10.68 16.33
CA ASN A 72 -9.02 -10.50 17.79
C ASN A 72 -8.99 -11.81 18.62
N GLU A 73 -9.10 -12.99 18.02
CA GLU A 73 -8.93 -14.27 18.72
C GLU A 73 -7.47 -14.70 18.74
N SER A 74 -6.70 -14.17 19.69
CA SER A 74 -5.52 -14.86 20.23
C SER A 74 -5.93 -15.73 21.43
N PRO A 75 -5.45 -16.98 21.55
CA PRO A 75 -5.68 -17.80 22.75
C PRO A 75 -4.97 -17.18 23.96
N GLU A 76 -5.66 -17.13 25.10
CA GLU A 76 -5.16 -16.58 26.36
C GLU A 76 -3.92 -17.31 26.92
N GLU A 77 -3.10 -16.51 27.61
CA GLU A 77 -1.98 -16.82 28.51
C GLU A 77 -0.56 -16.99 27.92
N ALA A 78 0.06 -15.85 27.56
CA ALA A 78 1.49 -15.58 27.78
C ALA A 78 1.71 -14.07 28.04
N PRO A 79 2.67 -13.67 28.90
CA PRO A 79 2.66 -12.34 29.51
C PRO A 79 3.14 -11.24 28.56
N GLY A 80 2.31 -10.21 28.41
CA GLY A 80 2.71 -8.85 28.00
C GLY A 80 3.03 -8.65 26.53
N SER A 81 2.00 -8.56 25.67
CA SER A 81 2.14 -8.06 24.30
C SER A 81 1.46 -6.69 24.18
N ASN A 82 2.28 -5.63 24.15
CA ASN A 82 1.88 -4.23 23.95
C ASN A 82 1.38 -3.98 22.52
N PHE A 83 0.15 -4.38 22.20
CA PHE A 83 -0.48 -4.06 20.92
C PHE A 83 -1.60 -3.01 20.99
N ASP A 84 -1.67 -2.24 22.09
CA ASP A 84 -2.54 -1.06 22.23
C ASP A 84 -1.79 0.28 22.03
N GLN A 85 -0.60 0.27 21.41
CA GLN A 85 0.20 1.48 21.22
C GLN A 85 0.25 1.99 19.77
N ALA A 86 -0.76 1.68 18.95
CA ALA A 86 -0.93 2.25 17.61
C ALA A 86 -1.95 3.41 17.57
N SER A 87 -2.19 4.08 18.70
CA SER A 87 -3.07 5.25 18.80
C SER A 87 -2.43 6.35 19.65
N SER A 88 -1.20 6.70 19.30
CA SER A 88 -0.61 7.97 19.74
C SER A 88 0.52 8.34 18.79
N TRP A 89 0.22 9.16 17.78
CA TRP A 89 1.23 10.08 17.26
C TRP A 89 1.47 11.16 18.34
N ASN A 90 1.93 10.74 19.52
CA ASN A 90 2.55 11.68 20.43
C ASN A 90 3.80 12.16 19.71
N THR A 91 3.81 13.44 19.36
CA THR A 91 5.02 14.24 19.14
C THR A 91 5.80 14.28 20.45
N THR A 92 6.28 13.13 20.91
CA THR A 92 7.36 13.08 21.89
C THR A 92 8.59 13.46 21.11
N THR A 93 9.17 14.61 21.42
CA THR A 93 10.50 14.98 20.96
C THR A 93 11.41 13.79 21.25
N PRO A 94 12.03 13.16 20.23
CA PRO A 94 12.92 12.03 20.50
C PRO A 94 14.01 12.51 21.46
N GLU A 95 14.18 11.85 22.60
CA GLU A 95 15.25 12.19 23.53
C GLU A 95 16.58 11.79 22.88
N THR A 96 17.36 12.79 22.49
CA THR A 96 18.74 12.63 22.05
C THR A 96 19.63 12.27 23.24
N GLY A 97 20.63 11.42 23.03
CA GLY A 97 21.58 11.00 24.07
C GLY A 97 21.20 9.73 24.86
N THR A 98 20.19 8.99 24.41
CA THR A 98 19.98 7.60 24.84
C THR A 98 20.82 6.66 23.96
N PRO A 99 21.28 5.51 24.50
CA PRO A 99 22.05 4.55 23.71
C PRO A 99 21.26 4.03 22.49
N GLU A 100 19.94 3.94 22.58
CA GLU A 100 19.07 3.56 21.46
C GLU A 100 19.01 4.65 20.38
N ALA A 101 18.96 5.93 20.77
CA ALA A 101 19.01 7.05 19.83
C ALA A 101 20.35 7.11 19.10
N ASP A 102 21.45 6.94 19.82
CA ASP A 102 22.80 6.89 19.25
C ASP A 102 22.96 5.72 18.27
N GLN A 103 22.38 4.55 18.61
CA GLN A 103 22.38 3.40 17.72
C GLN A 103 21.56 3.65 16.45
N ARG A 104 20.41 4.32 16.53
CA ARG A 104 19.62 4.73 15.35
C ARG A 104 20.37 5.74 14.49
N ILE A 105 21.01 6.75 15.09
CA ILE A 105 21.82 7.73 14.36
C ILE A 105 22.95 7.02 13.61
N ALA A 106 23.65 6.10 14.27
CA ALA A 106 24.70 5.31 13.65
C ALA A 106 24.16 4.43 12.50
N ALA A 107 23.00 3.80 12.67
CA ALA A 107 22.38 2.96 11.65
C ALA A 107 21.97 3.74 10.38
N GLN A 108 21.65 5.02 10.52
CA GLN A 108 21.30 5.93 9.42
C GLN A 108 22.54 6.59 8.78
N MET A 109 23.74 6.41 9.33
CA MET A 109 24.99 6.96 8.81
C MET A 109 25.75 5.93 7.95
N LEU A 110 25.67 6.08 6.62
CA LEU A 110 26.42 5.23 5.68
C LEU A 110 27.93 5.49 5.68
N SER A 111 28.28 6.77 5.74
CA SER A 111 29.65 7.27 5.80
C SER A 111 29.61 8.66 6.44
N PRO A 112 30.63 9.05 7.21
CA PRO A 112 30.72 10.41 7.74
C PRO A 112 30.66 11.44 6.61
N VAL A 113 29.76 12.41 6.73
CA VAL A 113 29.64 13.52 5.77
C VAL A 113 30.59 14.63 6.20
N HIS A 114 31.61 14.90 5.40
CA HIS A 114 32.50 16.05 5.58
C HIS A 114 31.99 17.24 4.78
N GLU A 115 31.05 17.99 5.37
CA GLU A 115 30.55 19.24 4.80
C GLU A 115 31.35 20.42 5.36
N SER A 116 31.75 21.36 4.50
CA SER A 116 32.39 22.59 4.97
C SER A 116 31.39 23.51 5.67
N GLU A 117 31.84 24.28 6.67
CA GLU A 117 30.99 25.22 7.41
C GLU A 117 30.29 26.23 6.47
N GLY A 118 30.99 26.69 5.43
CA GLY A 118 30.43 27.58 4.42
C GLY A 118 29.27 26.96 3.62
N GLN A 119 29.37 25.68 3.23
CA GLN A 119 28.30 24.97 2.53
C GLN A 119 27.08 24.76 3.43
N ARG A 120 27.32 24.36 4.69
CA ARG A 120 26.25 24.21 5.68
C ARG A 120 25.50 25.50 5.93
N ASN A 121 26.23 26.60 6.17
CA ASN A 121 25.65 27.92 6.40
C ASN A 121 24.83 28.41 5.20
N LEU A 122 25.30 28.15 3.97
CA LEU A 122 24.56 28.48 2.76
C LEU A 122 23.25 27.69 2.65
N ARG A 123 23.30 26.37 2.87
CA ARG A 123 22.12 25.50 2.85
C ARG A 123 21.08 25.93 3.90
N ASP A 124 21.54 26.21 5.11
CA ASP A 124 20.68 26.61 6.23
C ASP A 124 20.04 27.99 5.99
N MET A 125 20.80 28.94 5.41
CA MET A 125 20.28 30.24 4.98
C MET A 125 19.21 30.09 3.89
N LEU A 126 19.45 29.25 2.88
CA LEU A 126 18.50 29.01 1.79
C LEU A 126 17.20 28.38 2.29
N ALA A 127 17.29 27.40 3.20
CA ALA A 127 16.12 26.78 3.83
C ALA A 127 15.23 27.83 4.52
N ARG A 128 15.86 28.69 5.32
CA ARG A 128 15.16 29.79 6.02
C ARG A 128 14.56 30.80 5.07
N GLN A 129 15.25 31.15 3.98
CA GLN A 129 14.73 32.09 2.98
C GLN A 129 13.47 31.56 2.28
N GLN A 130 13.34 30.24 2.12
CA GLN A 130 12.16 29.57 1.56
C GLN A 130 11.05 29.34 2.59
N GLY A 131 11.23 29.80 3.83
CA GLY A 131 10.28 29.64 4.93
C GLY A 131 10.34 28.27 5.62
N GLY A 132 11.38 27.48 5.36
CA GLY A 132 11.63 26.20 6.03
C GLY A 132 12.67 26.31 7.16
N GLU A 133 12.86 25.22 7.89
CA GLU A 133 13.93 25.10 8.89
C GLU A 133 15.12 24.29 8.35
N PRO A 134 16.35 24.57 8.80
CA PRO A 134 17.51 23.75 8.48
C PRO A 134 17.29 22.28 8.84
N VAL A 135 17.76 21.38 7.95
CA VAL A 135 17.68 19.94 8.20
C VAL A 135 18.69 19.55 9.27
N ASP A 136 18.18 19.06 10.40
CA ASP A 136 18.93 18.44 11.48
C ASP A 136 18.98 16.92 11.28
N PHE A 137 20.17 16.37 11.05
CA PHE A 137 20.34 14.93 10.83
C PHE A 137 20.06 14.12 12.09
N GLU A 138 20.57 14.54 13.26
CA GLU A 138 20.49 13.73 14.49
C GLU A 138 19.04 13.63 14.96
N ALA A 139 18.30 14.74 14.93
CA ALA A 139 16.88 14.75 15.26
C ALA A 139 16.03 13.94 14.28
N ASN A 140 16.40 13.93 12.98
CA ASN A 140 15.65 13.20 11.96
C ASN A 140 16.01 11.72 11.87
N ALA A 141 17.25 11.34 12.17
CA ALA A 141 17.70 9.95 12.13
C ALA A 141 17.00 9.06 13.17
N ILE A 142 16.56 9.66 14.29
CA ILE A 142 15.78 8.96 15.32
C ILE A 142 14.33 8.76 14.86
N ARG A 143 13.85 9.59 13.93
CA ARG A 143 12.52 9.48 13.33
C ARG A 143 12.60 8.59 12.08
N SER A 144 11.49 7.94 11.73
CA SER A 144 11.36 7.37 10.39
C SER A 144 11.39 8.51 9.38
N ILE A 145 12.00 8.31 8.20
CA ILE A 145 11.71 9.16 7.04
C ILE A 145 10.36 8.69 6.51
N PRO A 146 9.24 9.37 6.81
CA PRO A 146 7.93 8.80 6.57
C PRO A 146 7.67 8.81 5.07
N LEU A 147 7.72 7.65 4.45
CA LEU A 147 7.19 7.45 3.11
C LEU A 147 5.79 6.86 3.28
N MET A 148 4.81 7.50 2.65
CA MET A 148 3.43 7.03 2.64
C MET A 148 3.13 6.54 1.24
N CYS A 149 3.18 5.24 1.08
CA CYS A 149 2.97 4.54 -0.17
C CYS A 149 1.98 3.41 0.13
N SER A 150 0.75 3.56 -0.37
CA SER A 150 -0.39 2.66 -0.06
C SER A 150 -0.26 1.27 -0.68
N GLY A 151 0.66 1.09 -1.63
CA GLY A 151 0.56 0.00 -2.58
C GLY A 151 -0.10 0.46 -3.88
N PRO A 152 0.24 -0.16 -5.03
CA PRO A 152 -0.48 0.04 -6.28
C PRO A 152 -1.94 -0.37 -6.08
N GLU A 153 -2.88 0.18 -6.85
CA GLU A 153 -4.28 -0.25 -6.80
C GLU A 153 -4.37 -1.78 -7.01
N GLY A 154 -5.00 -2.49 -6.07
CA GLY A 154 -5.06 -3.96 -6.02
C GLY A 154 -3.83 -4.65 -5.41
N GLY A 155 -2.73 -3.94 -5.15
CA GLY A 155 -1.46 -4.37 -4.54
C GLY A 155 -1.57 -4.92 -3.11
N PRO A 156 -0.62 -5.76 -2.64
CA PRO A 156 -0.58 -6.18 -1.24
C PRO A 156 -0.20 -4.97 -0.36
N PRO A 157 -0.84 -4.85 0.81
CA PRO A 157 -0.96 -3.59 1.55
C PRO A 157 0.26 -3.22 2.37
N ALA A 158 1.46 -3.79 2.13
CA ALA A 158 2.62 -3.53 2.98
C ALA A 158 3.13 -2.09 2.74
N PRO A 159 2.81 -1.13 3.63
CA PRO A 159 3.24 0.24 3.42
C PRO A 159 4.75 0.31 3.71
N ILE A 160 5.46 1.12 2.93
CA ILE A 160 6.89 1.35 3.16
C ILE A 160 7.03 2.62 3.98
N MET A 161 7.06 2.47 5.30
CA MET A 161 7.18 3.61 6.23
C MET A 161 8.61 4.11 6.40
N ASP A 162 9.61 3.28 6.14
CA ASP A 162 11.04 3.62 6.15
C ASP A 162 11.78 2.77 5.09
N ILE A 163 12.58 3.42 4.25
CA ILE A 163 13.33 2.74 3.17
C ILE A 163 14.63 2.10 3.66
N TRP A 164 15.23 2.65 4.72
CA TRP A 164 16.58 2.34 5.15
C TRP A 164 16.63 1.44 6.38
N THR A 165 15.93 1.84 7.43
CA THR A 165 15.97 1.19 8.75
C THR A 165 15.11 -0.05 8.75
N VAL A 166 15.61 -1.13 9.35
CA VAL A 166 14.85 -2.36 9.63
C VAL A 166 14.79 -2.48 11.13
N GLU A 167 13.58 -2.51 11.68
CA GLU A 167 13.41 -2.56 13.13
C GLU A 167 13.93 -3.89 13.69
N PRO A 168 14.51 -3.90 14.91
CA PRO A 168 15.13 -5.09 15.49
C PRO A 168 14.24 -6.34 15.51
N HIS A 169 12.94 -6.15 15.77
CA HIS A 169 11.97 -7.24 15.79
C HIS A 169 11.66 -7.85 14.41
N TYR A 170 12.12 -7.23 13.31
CA TYR A 170 12.03 -7.80 11.96
C TYR A 170 13.35 -8.39 11.48
N LEU A 171 14.40 -8.46 12.31
CA LEU A 171 15.72 -8.98 11.90
C LEU A 171 15.78 -10.52 11.88
N ALA A 172 14.80 -11.23 12.45
CA ALA A 172 14.78 -12.67 12.37
C ALA A 172 14.72 -13.11 10.89
N PRO A 173 15.51 -14.12 10.47
CA PRO A 173 15.58 -14.52 9.06
C PRO A 173 14.22 -14.85 8.44
N ASP A 174 13.31 -15.46 9.21
CA ASP A 174 11.98 -15.82 8.73
C ASP A 174 11.06 -14.61 8.53
N ASP A 175 11.17 -13.60 9.40
CA ASP A 175 10.45 -12.33 9.25
C ASP A 175 10.98 -11.54 8.05
N LEU A 176 12.30 -11.49 7.88
CA LEU A 176 12.93 -10.86 6.70
C LEU A 176 12.47 -11.54 5.41
N ARG A 177 12.44 -12.88 5.36
CA ARG A 177 11.96 -13.63 4.18
C ARG A 177 10.49 -13.35 3.88
N LEU A 178 9.64 -13.28 4.91
CA LEU A 178 8.25 -12.91 4.76
C LEU A 178 8.12 -11.50 4.15
N GLN A 179 8.85 -10.53 4.69
CA GLN A 179 8.84 -9.15 4.17
C GLN A 179 9.34 -9.08 2.72
N VAL A 180 10.42 -9.80 2.38
CA VAL A 180 10.93 -9.87 1.00
C VAL A 180 9.89 -10.48 0.06
N ASN A 181 9.19 -11.55 0.47
CA ASN A 181 8.11 -12.15 -0.32
C ASN A 181 6.96 -11.16 -0.56
N LEU A 182 6.51 -10.45 0.48
CA LEU A 182 5.42 -9.47 0.36
C LEU A 182 5.79 -8.33 -0.59
N MET A 183 7.03 -7.84 -0.53
CA MET A 183 7.54 -6.83 -1.47
C MET A 183 7.55 -7.36 -2.91
N ALA A 184 8.02 -8.60 -3.11
CA ALA A 184 8.07 -9.24 -4.43
C ALA A 184 6.67 -9.47 -5.01
N GLN A 185 5.72 -9.94 -4.21
CA GLN A 185 4.32 -10.09 -4.61
C GLN A 185 3.67 -8.75 -4.96
N GLY A 186 4.05 -7.66 -4.27
CA GLY A 186 3.55 -6.34 -4.62
C GLY A 186 4.01 -5.82 -5.97
N LEU A 187 5.25 -6.13 -6.33
CA LEU A 187 5.79 -5.84 -7.65
C LEU A 187 5.13 -6.71 -8.73
N ALA A 188 4.99 -8.02 -8.47
CA ALA A 188 4.30 -8.96 -9.36
C ALA A 188 2.87 -8.53 -9.67
N ARG A 189 2.13 -8.12 -8.63
CA ARG A 189 0.72 -7.75 -8.77
C ARG A 189 0.53 -6.50 -9.61
N TRP A 190 1.37 -5.50 -9.43
CA TRP A 190 1.37 -4.33 -10.31
C TRP A 190 1.63 -4.72 -11.78
N ALA A 191 2.50 -5.70 -12.00
CA ALA A 191 2.78 -6.21 -13.34
C ALA A 191 1.68 -7.12 -13.91
N GLY A 192 0.62 -7.40 -13.14
CA GLY A 192 -0.58 -8.10 -13.60
C GLY A 192 -0.62 -9.61 -13.30
N PHE A 193 0.16 -10.10 -12.34
CA PHE A 193 0.13 -11.51 -11.91
C PHE A 193 0.27 -11.63 -10.38
N CYS A 194 -0.13 -12.76 -9.77
CA CYS A 194 -0.29 -12.88 -8.31
C CYS A 194 -1.36 -11.93 -7.74
N ARG A 195 -2.46 -11.75 -8.47
CA ARG A 195 -3.64 -11.05 -7.98
C ARG A 195 -4.37 -11.93 -6.96
N PRO A 196 -5.10 -11.35 -5.98
CA PRO A 196 -5.79 -12.13 -4.94
C PRO A 196 -6.73 -13.21 -5.48
N ASP A 197 -7.30 -12.95 -6.67
CA ASP A 197 -8.23 -13.80 -7.41
C ASP A 197 -7.55 -14.79 -8.37
N ASP A 198 -6.22 -14.76 -8.50
CA ASP A 198 -5.50 -15.73 -9.34
C ASP A 198 -5.44 -17.10 -8.63
N ASP A 199 -5.74 -18.18 -9.36
CA ASP A 199 -5.56 -19.57 -8.86
C ASP A 199 -4.07 -19.98 -8.80
N PHE A 200 -3.19 -19.20 -9.42
CA PHE A 200 -1.77 -19.49 -9.56
C PHE A 200 -0.91 -18.28 -9.24
N TYR A 201 0.08 -18.48 -8.37
CA TYR A 201 0.98 -17.44 -7.89
C TYR A 201 2.41 -17.73 -8.36
N PRO A 202 2.85 -17.15 -9.50
CA PRO A 202 4.22 -17.25 -9.96
C PRO A 202 5.28 -16.82 -8.92
N VAL A 203 4.91 -15.97 -7.95
CA VAL A 203 5.76 -15.60 -6.80
C VAL A 203 5.16 -16.19 -5.52
N SER A 204 5.79 -17.23 -5.00
CA SER A 204 5.35 -17.92 -3.79
C SER A 204 6.36 -17.78 -2.66
N ARG A 205 5.89 -17.85 -1.41
CA ARG A 205 6.76 -17.78 -0.23
C ARG A 205 7.72 -18.95 -0.20
N SER A 206 8.97 -18.68 0.15
CA SER A 206 9.99 -19.68 0.40
C SER A 206 10.64 -19.45 1.76
N ASN A 207 10.85 -20.51 2.52
CA ASN A 207 11.65 -20.46 3.75
C ASN A 207 13.16 -20.57 3.46
N GLU A 208 13.53 -20.74 2.18
CA GLU A 208 14.89 -20.85 1.70
C GLU A 208 15.28 -19.62 0.87
N GLY A 209 16.59 -19.48 0.61
CA GLY A 209 17.12 -18.40 -0.21
C GLY A 209 16.75 -17.02 0.34
N ILE A 210 16.27 -16.15 -0.54
CA ILE A 210 15.94 -14.75 -0.22
C ILE A 210 14.50 -14.53 0.27
N GLY A 211 13.65 -15.57 0.28
CA GLY A 211 12.29 -15.50 0.83
C GLY A 211 11.15 -15.77 -0.15
N TYR A 212 11.42 -15.88 -1.46
CA TYR A 212 10.43 -16.30 -2.45
C TYR A 212 11.01 -17.27 -3.47
N ARG A 213 10.13 -18.01 -4.14
CA ARG A 213 10.41 -18.81 -5.34
C ARG A 213 9.63 -18.24 -6.52
N LEU A 214 10.21 -18.38 -7.71
CA LEU A 214 9.57 -18.05 -8.97
C LEU A 214 9.16 -19.30 -9.72
N GLU A 215 7.91 -19.36 -10.13
CA GLU A 215 7.40 -20.30 -11.11
C GLU A 215 7.19 -19.58 -12.45
N PRO A 216 7.23 -20.27 -13.59
CA PRO A 216 6.94 -19.65 -14.90
C PRO A 216 5.55 -19.01 -14.94
N LEU A 217 5.42 -17.88 -15.66
CA LEU A 217 4.11 -17.26 -15.89
C LEU A 217 3.19 -18.20 -16.68
N THR A 218 1.89 -18.09 -16.46
CA THR A 218 0.89 -18.77 -17.30
C THR A 218 0.92 -18.21 -18.73
N GLU A 219 0.32 -18.93 -19.68
CA GLU A 219 0.25 -18.46 -21.07
C GLU A 219 -0.42 -17.07 -21.15
N GLU A 220 -1.50 -16.86 -20.40
CA GLU A 220 -2.21 -15.58 -20.33
C GLU A 220 -1.34 -14.47 -19.74
N GLN A 221 -0.72 -14.70 -18.56
CA GLN A 221 0.15 -13.73 -17.91
C GLN A 221 1.36 -13.37 -18.80
N SER A 222 1.90 -14.36 -19.51
CA SER A 222 3.05 -14.17 -20.39
C SER A 222 2.74 -13.31 -21.63
N ARG A 223 1.48 -13.05 -21.97
CA ARG A 223 1.13 -12.13 -23.07
C ARG A 223 1.38 -10.66 -22.71
N ASN A 224 1.53 -10.33 -21.43
CA ASN A 224 1.82 -8.99 -20.97
C ASN A 224 3.34 -8.74 -20.89
N PRO A 225 3.92 -7.82 -21.71
CA PRO A 225 5.34 -7.50 -21.67
C PRO A 225 5.82 -7.03 -20.29
N ARG A 226 4.98 -6.28 -19.55
CA ARG A 226 5.27 -5.84 -18.20
C ARG A 226 5.45 -7.01 -17.23
N ALA A 227 4.59 -8.03 -17.34
CA ALA A 227 4.68 -9.24 -16.52
C ALA A 227 5.99 -9.98 -16.80
N GLN A 228 6.37 -10.12 -18.07
CA GLN A 228 7.64 -10.75 -18.47
C GLN A 228 8.85 -10.00 -17.89
N LYS A 229 8.87 -8.66 -18.03
CA LYS A 229 9.94 -7.80 -17.50
C LYS A 229 10.02 -7.88 -15.98
N MET A 230 8.89 -7.80 -15.29
CA MET A 230 8.87 -7.89 -13.82
C MET A 230 9.33 -9.27 -13.34
N TRP A 231 8.89 -10.34 -14.00
CA TRP A 231 9.35 -11.69 -13.70
C TRP A 231 10.87 -11.82 -13.90
N GLN A 232 11.41 -11.31 -15.02
CA GLN A 232 12.84 -11.25 -15.31
C GLN A 232 13.62 -10.50 -14.20
N LEU A 233 13.11 -9.35 -13.76
CA LEU A 233 13.70 -8.58 -12.67
C LEU A 233 13.74 -9.39 -11.37
N LEU A 234 12.62 -10.00 -10.95
CA LEU A 234 12.58 -10.82 -9.74
C LEU A 234 13.51 -12.03 -9.85
N ALA A 235 13.58 -12.68 -11.02
CA ALA A 235 14.50 -13.80 -11.26
C ALA A 235 15.96 -13.35 -11.09
N SER A 236 16.32 -12.21 -11.66
CA SER A 236 17.66 -11.64 -11.52
C SER A 236 18.03 -11.32 -10.07
N LEU A 237 17.08 -10.84 -9.26
CA LEU A 237 17.28 -10.52 -7.84
C LEU A 237 17.44 -11.78 -6.98
N ALA A 238 16.72 -12.83 -7.32
CA ALA A 238 16.85 -14.15 -6.69
C ALA A 238 18.14 -14.88 -7.10
N GLY A 239 18.79 -14.45 -8.19
CA GLY A 239 19.93 -15.15 -8.79
C GLY A 239 19.53 -16.39 -9.59
N GLU A 240 18.26 -16.47 -9.99
CA GLU A 240 17.70 -17.54 -10.82
C GLU A 240 18.06 -17.31 -12.30
N PRO A 241 18.16 -18.38 -13.11
CA PRO A 241 18.37 -18.24 -14.54
C PRO A 241 17.20 -17.49 -15.17
N GLN A 242 17.52 -16.53 -16.02
CA GLN A 242 16.53 -15.79 -16.79
C GLN A 242 15.79 -16.72 -17.76
N ASN A 243 14.52 -16.40 -18.03
CA ASN A 243 13.75 -17.12 -19.04
C ASN A 243 14.14 -16.60 -20.43
N PRO A 244 14.77 -17.42 -21.29
CA PRO A 244 15.25 -16.97 -22.61
C PRO A 244 14.13 -16.55 -23.55
N MET A 245 12.87 -16.87 -23.21
CA MET A 245 11.70 -16.48 -23.99
C MET A 245 11.16 -15.08 -23.62
N TYR A 246 11.72 -14.44 -22.58
CA TYR A 246 11.41 -13.08 -22.16
C TYR A 246 12.54 -12.12 -22.54
N PRO A 247 12.26 -10.83 -22.80
CA PRO A 247 13.26 -9.86 -23.24
C PRO A 247 14.36 -9.61 -22.19
N ASP A 248 15.62 -9.54 -22.64
CA ASP A 248 16.82 -9.41 -21.79
C ASP A 248 17.52 -8.02 -21.92
N VAL A 249 17.58 -7.45 -23.13
CA VAL A 249 18.64 -6.48 -23.49
C VAL A 249 18.38 -5.01 -23.10
N SER A 250 17.24 -4.69 -22.49
CA SER A 250 16.86 -3.32 -22.10
C SER A 250 16.07 -3.23 -20.80
N LEU A 251 16.01 -4.35 -20.05
CA LEU A 251 15.13 -4.52 -18.89
C LEU A 251 15.23 -3.37 -17.87
N VAL A 252 16.45 -3.03 -17.47
CA VAL A 252 16.68 -1.99 -16.46
C VAL A 252 16.32 -0.62 -16.99
N GLY A 253 16.70 -0.31 -18.24
CA GLY A 253 16.44 1.00 -18.82
C GLY A 253 14.95 1.25 -19.09
N GLU A 254 14.20 0.21 -19.47
CA GLU A 254 12.76 0.30 -19.68
C GLU A 254 11.99 0.36 -18.36
N LEU A 255 12.33 -0.48 -17.39
CA LEU A 255 11.68 -0.45 -16.08
C LEU A 255 12.02 0.82 -15.30
N PHE A 256 13.18 1.44 -15.50
CA PHE A 256 13.54 2.68 -14.81
C PHE A 256 13.19 3.94 -15.62
N GLY A 257 12.54 3.79 -16.78
CA GLY A 257 12.12 4.94 -17.60
C GLY A 257 13.25 5.66 -18.33
N THR A 258 14.46 5.07 -18.40
CA THR A 258 15.63 5.71 -19.04
C THR A 258 15.75 5.39 -20.54
N SER A 259 15.02 4.39 -21.04
CA SER A 259 15.02 4.01 -22.47
C SER A 259 13.63 3.84 -23.10
N GLY A 260 12.55 4.17 -22.38
CA GLY A 260 11.15 4.09 -22.80
C GLY A 260 10.21 4.22 -21.60
N ASP A 261 8.93 4.57 -21.82
CA ASP A 261 8.03 5.00 -20.73
C ASP A 261 6.82 4.07 -20.48
N ASP A 262 6.42 3.24 -21.45
CA ASP A 262 5.15 2.50 -21.40
C ASP A 262 5.02 1.48 -20.23
N ASP A 263 6.16 1.01 -19.72
CA ASP A 263 6.26 0.06 -18.61
C ASP A 263 7.18 0.55 -17.48
N ALA A 264 7.48 1.86 -17.43
CA ALA A 264 8.34 2.41 -16.40
C ALA A 264 7.71 2.25 -15.00
N LEU A 265 8.55 1.89 -14.03
CA LEU A 265 8.18 1.83 -12.63
C LEU A 265 7.91 3.24 -12.13
N THR A 266 6.78 3.41 -11.44
CA THR A 266 6.52 4.63 -10.67
C THR A 266 7.52 4.75 -9.51
N ASP A 267 7.67 5.96 -8.97
CA ASP A 267 8.52 6.20 -7.79
C ASP A 267 8.18 5.28 -6.61
N GLU A 268 6.89 5.01 -6.40
CA GLU A 268 6.44 4.04 -5.39
C GLU A 268 7.03 2.64 -5.62
N LEU A 269 7.04 2.15 -6.86
CA LEU A 269 7.56 0.84 -7.19
C LEU A 269 9.07 0.81 -7.12
N LEU A 270 9.75 1.89 -7.51
CA LEU A 270 11.19 2.05 -7.35
C LEU A 270 11.60 2.00 -5.87
N VAL A 271 10.85 2.67 -5.00
CA VAL A 271 11.02 2.61 -3.54
C VAL A 271 10.84 1.17 -3.04
N ARG A 272 9.86 0.43 -3.57
CA ARG A 272 9.65 -0.99 -3.22
C ARG A 272 10.78 -1.90 -3.69
N VAL A 273 11.30 -1.70 -4.90
CA VAL A 273 12.48 -2.42 -5.40
C VAL A 273 13.69 -2.15 -4.51
N PHE A 274 13.94 -0.88 -4.18
CA PHE A 274 15.02 -0.52 -3.26
C PHE A 274 14.86 -1.18 -1.90
N ARG A 275 13.65 -1.13 -1.32
CA ARG A 275 13.36 -1.74 -0.01
C ARG A 275 13.55 -3.25 -0.05
N LEU A 276 13.11 -3.92 -1.11
CA LEU A 276 13.35 -5.35 -1.32
C LEU A 276 14.86 -5.66 -1.32
N VAL A 277 15.66 -4.92 -2.08
CA VAL A 277 17.13 -5.08 -2.11
C VAL A 277 17.74 -4.87 -0.73
N ARG A 278 17.29 -3.85 0.00
CA ARG A 278 17.75 -3.57 1.37
C ARG A 278 17.47 -4.76 2.30
N LEU A 279 16.26 -5.28 2.32
CA LEU A 279 15.86 -6.42 3.14
C LEU A 279 16.65 -7.69 2.80
N VAL A 280 16.86 -7.97 1.50
CA VAL A 280 17.69 -9.11 1.07
C VAL A 280 19.14 -8.99 1.57
N ARG A 281 19.72 -7.78 1.55
CA ARG A 281 21.07 -7.54 2.06
C ARG A 281 21.16 -7.71 3.58
N VAL A 282 20.15 -7.24 4.32
CA VAL A 282 20.05 -7.47 5.78
C VAL A 282 19.93 -8.97 6.07
N LEU A 283 19.05 -9.69 5.38
CA LEU A 283 18.90 -11.14 5.54
C LEU A 283 20.23 -11.88 5.34
N ARG A 284 20.98 -11.54 4.30
CA ARG A 284 22.29 -12.15 4.05
C ARG A 284 23.30 -11.86 5.16
N HIS A 285 23.27 -10.66 5.72
CA HIS A 285 24.10 -10.29 6.86
C HIS A 285 23.74 -11.12 8.12
N GLU A 286 22.46 -11.19 8.48
CA GLU A 286 22.00 -11.95 9.65
C GLU A 286 22.28 -13.46 9.51
N LEU A 287 22.12 -14.01 8.30
CA LEU A 287 22.47 -15.41 8.00
C LEU A 287 23.97 -15.68 8.08
N ALA A 288 24.83 -14.68 7.80
CA ALA A 288 26.27 -14.81 7.95
C ALA A 288 26.67 -14.80 9.42
N MET A 289 26.11 -13.86 10.21
CA MET A 289 26.35 -13.77 11.65
C MET A 289 25.93 -15.02 12.41
N THR A 290 24.81 -15.64 12.02
CA THR A 290 24.35 -16.90 12.63
C THR A 290 25.33 -18.05 12.38
N LYS A 291 25.99 -18.09 11.22
CA LYS A 291 26.96 -19.15 10.86
C LYS A 291 28.31 -18.99 11.56
N GLU A 292 28.68 -17.79 11.98
CA GLU A 292 29.93 -17.53 12.70
C GLU A 292 29.79 -17.77 14.22
N GLY A 293 28.57 -17.88 14.73
CA GLY A 293 28.26 -18.14 16.13
C GLY A 293 28.09 -19.62 16.51
N ASP A 294 28.00 -20.53 15.53
CA ASP A 294 27.97 -22.00 15.68
C ASP A 294 29.38 -22.61 15.51
#